data_AF-A0A9X3TS55-F1
#
_entry.id   AF-A0A9X3TS55-F1
#
_cell.length_a   1.000
_cell.length_b   1.000
_cell.length_c   1.000
_cell.angle_alpha   90.00
_cell.angle_beta   90.00
_cell.angle_gamma   90.00
#
_symmetry.space_group_name_H-M   'P 1'
#
loop_
_entity.id
_entity.type
_entity.pdbx_description
1 polymer ?
#
loop_
_entity_poly.entity_id
_entity_poly.type
_entity_poly.pdbx_seq_one_letter_code
_entity_poly.pdbx_strand_id
1 'polypeptide(L)' 'MKAIHLLALLPFIGILACIPLVNSVTPYVFGLPFLLFWIVMWVVLTSVIMAVVYKLDPANKEEDAQ' A
#
# COMPACT_ATOMS: atom_id res chain seq x y z
N MET A 1 7.23 12.68 -15.45
CA MET A 1 6.78 12.23 -14.11
C MET A 1 6.44 10.76 -14.20
N LYS A 2 7.39 9.87 -13.85
CA LYS A 2 7.20 8.41 -14.02
C LYS A 2 5.97 7.96 -13.22
N ALA A 3 5.11 7.13 -13.81
CA ALA A 3 3.89 6.58 -13.18
C ALA A 3 4.14 5.93 -11.80
N ILE A 4 5.40 5.55 -11.54
CA ILE A 4 5.95 5.08 -10.27
C ILE A 4 5.66 6.04 -9.10
N HIS A 5 5.71 7.36 -9.30
CA HIS A 5 5.38 8.34 -8.25
C HIS A 5 3.88 8.37 -7.92
N LEU A 6 3.01 8.04 -8.88
CA LEU A 6 1.56 7.91 -8.63
C LEU A 6 1.25 6.65 -7.80
N LEU A 7 2.02 5.57 -7.98
CA LEU A 7 1.91 4.36 -7.16
C LEU A 7 2.22 4.62 -5.69
N ALA A 8 3.20 5.49 -5.40
CA ALA A 8 3.56 5.87 -4.03
C ALA A 8 2.48 6.72 -3.33
N LEU A 9 1.61 7.40 -4.09
CA LEU A 9 0.50 8.19 -3.56
C LEU A 9 -0.71 7.32 -3.17
N LEU A 10 -0.83 6.13 -3.77
CA LEU A 10 -1.93 5.19 -3.58
C LEU A 10 -2.16 4.78 -2.11
N PRO A 11 -1.13 4.39 -1.32
CA PRO A 11 -1.34 4.05 0.09
C PRO A 11 -1.75 5.25 0.94
N PHE A 12 -1.30 6.46 0.58
CA PHE A 12 -1.70 7.68 1.27
C PHE A 12 -3.20 7.95 1.11
N ILE A 13 -3.70 7.84 -0.13
CA ILE A 13 -5.13 7.97 -0.42
C ILE A 13 -5.92 6.83 0.25
N GLY A 14 -5.41 5.60 0.14
CA GLY A 14 -6.04 4.41 0.70
C GLY A 14 -6.21 4.43 2.22
N ILE A 15 -5.21 4.95 2.94
CA ILE A 15 -5.24 5.06 4.40
C ILE A 15 -6.07 6.27 4.83
N LEU A 16 -5.85 7.46 4.23
CA LEU A 16 -6.47 8.71 4.70
C LEU A 16 -7.88 8.94 4.18
N ALA A 17 -8.15 8.66 2.89
CA ALA A 17 -9.45 8.91 2.29
C ALA A 17 -10.50 7.89 2.71
N CYS A 18 -10.07 6.68 3.09
CA CYS A 18 -10.99 5.63 3.53
C CYS A 18 -11.31 5.68 5.03
N ILE A 19 -10.67 6.54 5.84
CA ILE A 19 -10.97 6.65 7.29
C ILE A 19 -12.47 6.78 7.57
N PRO A 20 -13.25 7.70 6.96
CA PRO A 20 -14.69 7.81 7.26
C PRO A 20 -15.51 6.59 6.83
N LEU A 21 -15.04 5.83 5.83
CA LEU A 21 -15.73 4.61 5.34
C LEU A 21 -15.39 3.37 6.19
N VAL A 22 -14.17 3.30 6.70
CA VAL A 22 -13.66 2.14 7.45
C VAL A 22 -13.67 2.34 8.96
N ASN A 23 -14.07 3.53 9.43
CA ASN A 23 -14.31 3.85 10.83
C ASN A 23 -15.60 3.20 11.36
N SER A 24 -15.67 1.88 11.24
CA SER A 24 -16.74 1.05 11.79
C SER A 24 -16.11 -0.09 12.58
N VAL A 25 -16.58 -0.26 13.81
CA VAL A 25 -16.13 -1.34 14.72
C VAL A 25 -16.72 -2.71 14.36
N THR A 26 -17.79 -2.71 13.57
CA THR A 26 -18.40 -3.90 12.97
C THR A 26 -18.46 -3.67 11.45
N PRO A 27 -18.14 -4.67 10.61
CA PRO A 27 -17.91 -6.08 10.90
C PRO A 27 -16.51 -6.40 11.45
N TYR A 28 -16.35 -7.60 12.02
CA TYR A 28 -15.03 -8.16 12.36
C TYR A 28 -14.53 -9.03 11.21
N VAL A 29 -13.24 -8.91 10.88
CA VAL A 29 -12.57 -9.71 9.85
C VAL A 29 -11.42 -10.47 10.52
N PHE A 30 -11.42 -11.80 10.43
CA PHE A 30 -10.47 -12.67 11.15
C PHE A 30 -10.37 -12.40 12.66
N GLY A 31 -11.46 -11.94 13.29
CA GLY A 31 -11.47 -11.58 14.72
C GLY A 31 -10.92 -10.19 15.03
N LEU A 32 -10.49 -9.43 14.02
CA LEU A 32 -10.03 -8.04 14.14
C LEU A 32 -11.17 -7.07 13.78
N PRO A 33 -11.28 -5.90 14.45
CA PRO A 33 -12.13 -4.82 13.97
C PRO A 33 -11.76 -4.43 12.53
N PHE A 34 -12.74 -4.06 11.72
CA PHE A 34 -12.53 -3.74 10.30
C PHE A 34 -11.43 -2.71 10.06
N LEU A 35 -11.38 -1.65 10.88
CA LEU A 35 -10.33 -0.63 10.82
C LEU A 35 -8.92 -1.22 11.00
N LEU A 36 -8.76 -2.14 11.96
CA LEU A 36 -7.46 -2.77 12.23
C LEU A 36 -7.05 -3.68 11.07
N PHE A 37 -7.98 -4.50 10.57
CA PHE A 37 -7.76 -5.31 9.38
C PHE A 37 -7.37 -4.45 8.16
N TRP A 38 -8.04 -3.32 7.96
CA TRP A 38 -7.77 -2.37 6.89
C TRP A 38 -6.34 -1.81 6.97
N ILE A 39 -5.90 -1.38 8.15
CA ILE A 39 -4.53 -0.88 8.35
C ILE A 39 -3.50 -1.97 8.04
N VAL A 40 -3.70 -3.20 8.54
CA VAL A 40 -2.78 -4.33 8.27
C VAL A 40 -2.73 -4.67 6.79
N MET A 41 -3.88 -4.67 6.11
CA MET A 41 -3.95 -4.85 4.66
C MET A 41 -3.12 -3.79 3.92
N TRP A 42 -3.22 -2.51 4.33
CA TRP A 42 -2.43 -1.43 3.73
C TRP A 42 -0.93 -1.56 3.99
N VAL A 43 -0.50 -2.10 5.13
CA VAL A 43 0.92 -2.39 5.41
C VAL A 43 1.47 -3.45 4.44
N VAL A 44 0.68 -4.48 4.14
CA VAL A 44 1.10 -5.50 3.17
C VAL A 44 1.10 -4.92 1.75
N LEU A 45 0.06 -4.18 1.39
CA LEU A 45 -0.06 -3.51 0.09
C LEU A 45 1.09 -2.53 -0.16
N THR A 46 1.52 -1.73 0.83
CA THR A 46 2.66 -0.81 0.66
C THR A 46 3.94 -1.56 0.36
N SER A 47 4.21 -2.69 1.03
CA SER A 47 5.36 -3.54 0.74
C SER A 47 5.32 -4.06 -0.70
N VAL A 48 4.15 -4.53 -1.16
CA VAL A 48 3.96 -4.97 -2.55
C VAL A 48 4.15 -3.81 -3.55
N ILE A 49 3.61 -2.64 -3.25
CA ILE A 49 3.79 -1.44 -4.09
C ILE A 49 5.27 -1.09 -4.19
N MET A 50 6.01 -1.11 -3.09
CA MET A 50 7.46 -0.86 -3.11
C MET A 50 8.21 -1.92 -3.90
N ALA A 51 7.84 -3.20 -3.79
CA ALA A 51 8.44 -4.26 -4.60
C ALA A 51 8.16 -4.08 -6.10
N VAL A 52 6.94 -3.66 -6.47
CA VAL A 52 6.58 -3.35 -7.86
C VAL A 52 7.35 -2.12 -8.35
N VAL A 53 7.44 -1.07 -7.54
CA VAL A 53 8.24 0.13 -7.83
C VAL A 53 9.70 -0.25 -8.08
N TYR A 54 10.30 -1.06 -7.20
CA TYR A 54 11.66 -1.55 -7.32
C TYR A 54 11.89 -2.32 -8.64
N LYS A 55 10.99 -3.25 -8.98
CA LYS A 55 11.09 -4.02 -10.25
C LYS A 55 10.90 -3.16 -11.50
N LEU A 56 10.09 -2.09 -11.41
CA LEU A 56 9.78 -1.20 -12.52
C LEU A 56 10.74 -0.03 -12.65
N ASP A 57 11.53 0.28 -11.62
CA ASP A 57 12.49 1.37 -11.70
C ASP A 57 13.70 0.94 -12.54
N PRO A 58 13.89 1.49 -13.75
CA PRO A 58 15.04 1.16 -14.58
C PRO A 58 16.37 1.57 -13.93
N ALA A 59 16.37 2.51 -12.98
CA ALA A 59 17.57 2.88 -12.22
C ALA A 59 18.06 1.73 -11.32
N ASN A 60 17.15 0.84 -10.89
CA ASN A 60 17.53 -0.31 -10.06
C ASN A 60 18.02 -1.53 -10.88
N LYS A 61 17.96 -1.46 -12.22
CA LYS A 61 18.42 -2.54 -13.11
C LYS A 61 19.95 -2.52 -13.32
N GLU A 62 20.64 -1.46 -12.92
CA GLU A 62 22.10 -1.34 -13.06
C GLU A 62 22.86 -2.02 -11.91
N GLU A 63 22.21 -2.27 -10.77
CA GLU A 63 22.83 -2.90 -9.58
C GLU A 63 22.87 -4.44 -9.68
N ASP A 64 21.94 -5.07 -10.40
CA ASP A 64 21.92 -6.53 -10.60
C ASP A 64 22.97 -7.03 -11.61
N ALA A 65 23.72 -6.13 -12.26
CA ALA A 65 24.72 -6.44 -13.28
C ALA A 65 26.19 -6.31 -12.80
N GLN A 66 26.43 -6.16 -11.49
CA GLN A 66 27.77 -6.18 -10.88
C GLN A 66 27.96 -7.35 -9.92
#